data_AF-A0A939JLB2-F1
#
_entry.id   AF-A0A939JLB2-F1
#
_cell.length_a   1.000
_cell.length_b   1.000
_cell.length_c   1.000
_cell.angle_alpha   90.00
_cell.angle_beta   90.00
_cell.angle_gamma   90.00
#
_symmetry.space_group_name_H-M   'P 1'
#
loop_
_entity.id
_entity.type
_entity.pdbx_description
1 polymer ?
#
loop_
_entity_poly.entity_id
_entity_poly.type
_entity_poly.pdbx_seq_one_letter_code
_entity_poly.pdbx_strand_id
1 'polypeptide(L)'
;MTRPAPRRTALAAAASLALAALLAAAVPAAASSSAAPSAAVLAAPDIPIANVKTHLTQLQSIATANGGNRAHGKAGYKASIDYVKAKLDAAGFTTALQTFTSSGATGYNLIADW
;
A
#
# COMPACT_ATOMS: atom_id res chain seq x y z
N MET A 1 -58.47 19.71 -63.60
CA MET A 1 -59.66 19.05 -63.06
C MET A 1 -59.21 17.95 -62.11
N THR A 2 -59.80 17.97 -60.92
CA THR A 2 -59.42 17.33 -59.64
C THR A 2 -59.48 15.80 -59.62
N ARG A 3 -58.57 15.14 -58.88
CA ARG A 3 -58.83 13.80 -58.33
C ARG A 3 -58.09 13.56 -56.98
N PRO A 4 -58.72 12.89 -55.97
CA PRO A 4 -58.37 12.96 -54.55
C PRO A 4 -57.53 11.77 -54.05
N ALA A 5 -57.05 11.87 -52.80
CA ALA A 5 -56.39 10.80 -52.03
C ALA A 5 -57.36 9.64 -51.66
N PRO A 6 -56.88 8.45 -51.22
CA PRO A 6 -56.57 8.28 -49.80
C PRO A 6 -55.44 7.30 -49.43
N ARG A 7 -55.04 7.47 -48.16
CA ARG A 7 -54.08 6.71 -47.31
C ARG A 7 -54.28 5.19 -47.33
N ARG A 8 -53.19 4.42 -47.37
CA ARG A 8 -53.01 3.17 -46.61
C ARG A 8 -51.52 2.94 -46.30
N THR A 9 -51.14 3.23 -45.06
CA THR A 9 -49.93 2.72 -44.42
C THR A 9 -50.09 1.22 -44.20
N ALA A 10 -49.12 0.42 -44.63
CA ALA A 10 -49.03 -0.99 -44.27
C ALA A 10 -47.62 -1.29 -43.76
N LEU A 11 -47.54 -1.63 -42.48
CA LEU A 11 -46.38 -2.18 -41.81
C LEU A 11 -46.07 -3.58 -42.35
N ALA A 12 -44.78 -3.80 -42.54
CA ALA A 12 -43.99 -4.99 -42.17
C ALA A 12 -44.65 -6.38 -42.29
N ALA A 13 -44.07 -7.23 -43.14
CA ALA A 13 -43.87 -8.63 -42.82
C ALA A 13 -42.79 -9.27 -43.72
N ALA A 14 -42.04 -10.18 -43.10
CA ALA A 14 -41.30 -11.31 -43.67
C ALA A 14 -39.77 -11.19 -43.84
N ALA A 15 -39.13 -12.31 -43.48
CA ALA A 15 -37.71 -12.69 -43.50
C ALA A 15 -36.96 -12.32 -42.19
N SER A 16 -37.12 -12.98 -41.03
CA SER A 16 -37.37 -14.39 -40.71
C SER A 16 -36.42 -15.39 -41.37
N LEU A 17 -35.11 -15.13 -41.35
CA LEU A 17 -34.06 -16.16 -41.54
C LEU A 17 -32.64 -15.81 -41.02
N ALA A 18 -32.45 -14.70 -40.31
CA ALA A 18 -31.12 -14.28 -39.84
C ALA A 18 -30.90 -14.36 -38.31
N LEU A 19 -31.84 -14.93 -37.55
CA LEU A 19 -31.78 -14.89 -36.07
C LEU A 19 -31.33 -16.20 -35.40
N ALA A 20 -31.15 -17.29 -36.15
CA ALA A 20 -30.80 -18.60 -35.56
C ALA A 20 -29.28 -18.85 -35.44
N ALA A 21 -28.43 -18.02 -36.06
CA ALA A 21 -26.97 -18.21 -36.06
C ALA A 21 -26.21 -17.33 -35.04
N LEU A 22 -26.88 -16.42 -34.33
CA LEU A 22 -26.22 -15.52 -33.36
C LEU A 22 -26.37 -15.93 -31.89
N LEU A 23 -27.10 -17.01 -31.56
CA LEU A 23 -27.34 -17.42 -30.18
C LEU A 23 -26.39 -18.53 -29.66
N ALA A 24 -25.40 -18.97 -30.43
CA ALA A 24 -24.57 -20.14 -30.08
C ALA A 24 -23.18 -19.83 -29.49
N ALA A 25 -22.86 -18.58 -29.13
CA ALA A 25 -21.50 -18.22 -28.70
C ALA A 25 -21.40 -17.44 -27.36
N ALA A 26 -22.42 -17.50 -26.51
CA ALA A 26 -22.31 -16.96 -25.15
C ALA A 26 -22.06 -18.09 -24.15
N VAL A 27 -20.85 -18.66 -24.17
CA VAL A 27 -20.36 -19.43 -23.03
C VAL A 27 -20.09 -18.46 -21.89
N PRO A 28 -20.65 -18.63 -20.69
CA PRO A 28 -20.19 -17.88 -19.54
C PRO A 28 -18.75 -18.31 -19.28
N ALA A 29 -17.79 -17.44 -19.54
CA ALA A 29 -16.44 -17.59 -19.03
C ALA A 29 -16.55 -17.55 -17.50
N ALA A 30 -16.53 -18.73 -16.88
CA ALA A 30 -16.39 -18.84 -15.43
C ALA A 30 -15.06 -18.17 -15.08
N ALA A 31 -15.10 -16.95 -14.56
CA ALA A 31 -13.95 -16.31 -13.98
C ALA A 31 -13.50 -17.19 -12.82
N SER A 32 -12.48 -18.03 -13.05
CA SER A 32 -11.76 -18.69 -11.98
C SER A 32 -11.07 -17.59 -11.18
N SER A 33 -11.72 -17.11 -10.12
CA SER A 33 -11.01 -16.45 -9.03
C SER A 33 -10.08 -17.50 -8.45
N SER A 34 -8.84 -17.53 -8.96
CA SER A 34 -7.74 -18.14 -8.25
C SER A 34 -7.67 -17.38 -6.93
N ALA A 35 -8.23 -17.96 -5.88
CA ALA A 35 -8.03 -17.47 -4.54
C ALA A 35 -6.52 -17.47 -4.35
N ALA A 36 -5.92 -16.28 -4.25
CA ALA A 36 -4.55 -16.16 -3.78
C ALA A 36 -4.46 -17.01 -2.51
N PRO A 37 -3.41 -17.82 -2.34
CA PRO A 37 -3.26 -18.60 -1.12
C PRO A 37 -3.44 -17.65 0.04
N SER A 38 -4.48 -17.90 0.86
CA SER A 38 -4.70 -17.15 2.08
C SER A 38 -3.41 -17.29 2.87
N ALA A 39 -2.65 -16.19 2.97
CA ALA A 39 -1.44 -16.17 3.77
C ALA A 39 -1.86 -16.67 5.14
N ALA A 40 -1.39 -17.85 5.52
CA ALA A 40 -1.63 -18.38 6.84
C ALA A 40 -1.24 -17.27 7.81
N VAL A 41 -2.22 -16.75 8.55
CA VAL A 41 -1.97 -15.73 9.56
C VAL A 41 -1.11 -16.44 10.60
N LEU A 42 0.21 -16.28 10.47
CA LEU A 42 1.14 -16.67 11.52
C LEU A 42 0.64 -15.98 12.78
N ALA A 43 0.51 -16.74 13.86
CA ALA A 43 0.22 -16.15 15.16
C ALA A 43 1.22 -15.01 15.40
N ALA A 44 0.73 -13.87 15.86
CA ALA A 44 1.59 -12.74 16.14
C ALA A 44 2.73 -13.20 17.06
N PRO A 45 3.99 -12.90 16.73
CA PRO A 45 5.10 -13.31 17.56
C PRO A 45 4.99 -12.64 18.92
N ASP A 46 5.35 -13.36 19.97
CA ASP A 46 5.54 -12.75 21.28
C ASP A 46 6.77 -11.82 21.22
N ILE A 47 6.61 -10.60 21.74
CA ILE A 47 7.66 -9.58 21.73
C ILE A 47 8.23 -9.48 23.15
N PRO A 48 9.47 -9.97 23.40
CA PRO A 48 10.00 -10.01 24.75
C PRO A 48 10.15 -8.62 25.35
N ILE A 49 9.48 -8.38 26.50
CA ILE A 49 9.54 -7.09 27.22
C ILE A 49 10.98 -6.71 27.59
N ALA A 50 11.83 -7.71 27.87
CA ALA A 50 13.25 -7.49 28.16
C ALA A 50 14.01 -6.84 26.99
N ASN A 51 13.67 -7.19 25.74
CA ASN A 51 14.31 -6.62 24.56
C ASN A 51 13.88 -5.16 24.37
N VAL A 52 12.59 -4.86 24.55
CA VAL A 52 12.09 -3.48 24.54
C VAL A 52 12.78 -2.62 25.59
N LYS A 53 12.90 -3.13 26.83
CA LYS A 53 13.61 -2.43 27.91
C LYS A 53 15.08 -2.18 27.58
N THR A 54 15.75 -3.12 26.92
CA THR A 54 17.14 -2.92 26.46
C THR A 54 17.26 -1.73 25.52
N HIS A 55 16.34 -1.57 24.57
CA HIS A 55 16.31 -0.39 23.70
C HIS A 55 16.05 0.90 24.47
N LEU A 56 15.12 0.90 25.43
CA LEU A 56 14.84 2.06 26.28
C LEU A 56 16.06 2.47 27.12
N THR A 57 16.75 1.50 27.74
CA THR A 57 17.99 1.74 28.50
C THR A 57 19.06 2.37 27.62
N GLN A 58 19.22 1.88 26.37
CA GLN A 58 20.20 2.44 25.45
C GLN A 58 19.85 3.87 25.03
N LEU A 59 18.58 4.14 24.72
CA LEU A 59 18.14 5.51 24.41
C LEU A 59 18.33 6.44 25.62
N GLN A 60 18.10 5.96 26.84
CA GLN A 60 18.36 6.74 28.05
C GLN A 60 19.86 7.01 28.22
N SER A 61 20.72 6.02 27.98
CA SER A 61 22.19 6.21 28.00
C SER A 61 22.63 7.26 26.99
N ILE A 62 22.07 7.22 25.76
CA ILE A 62 22.32 8.24 24.73
C ILE A 62 21.91 9.63 25.22
N ALA A 63 20.73 9.77 25.83
CA ALA A 63 20.29 11.05 26.38
C ALA A 63 21.27 11.57 27.44
N THR A 64 21.62 10.73 28.43
CA THR A 64 22.54 11.07 29.51
C THR A 64 23.92 11.50 28.99
N ALA A 65 24.46 10.77 28.00
CA ALA A 65 25.75 11.11 27.39
C ALA A 65 25.73 12.39 26.53
N ASN A 66 24.55 12.87 26.14
CA ASN A 66 24.38 14.00 25.21
C ASN A 66 23.63 15.18 25.84
N GLY A 67 23.91 15.50 27.11
CA GLY A 67 23.33 16.66 27.78
C GLY A 67 21.88 16.47 28.24
N GLY A 68 21.49 15.22 28.52
CA GLY A 68 20.20 14.88 29.12
C GLY A 68 19.01 14.84 28.17
N ASN A 69 19.21 14.93 26.85
CA ASN A 69 18.10 14.96 25.89
C ASN A 69 18.44 14.34 24.54
N ARG A 70 17.40 14.10 23.72
CA ARG A 70 17.48 13.60 22.35
C ARG A 70 16.66 14.48 21.41
N ALA A 71 16.69 15.79 21.65
CA ALA A 71 15.88 16.77 20.93
C ALA A 71 16.42 17.06 19.52
N HIS A 72 15.54 17.55 18.63
CA HIS A 72 15.92 18.02 17.29
C HIS A 72 17.10 19.01 17.34
N GLY A 73 18.01 18.89 16.36
CA GLY A 73 19.19 19.74 16.27
C GLY A 73 20.22 19.55 17.39
N LYS A 74 20.07 18.54 18.25
CA LYS A 74 21.05 18.16 19.28
C LYS A 74 21.72 16.83 18.97
N ALA A 75 22.93 16.64 19.49
CA ALA A 75 23.75 15.45 19.26
C ALA A 75 23.03 14.14 19.66
N GLY A 76 22.26 14.17 20.76
CA GLY A 76 21.51 13.01 21.24
C GLY A 76 20.46 12.47 20.25
N TYR A 77 19.88 13.32 19.39
CA TYR A 77 18.96 12.86 18.36
C TYR A 77 19.68 12.07 17.27
N LYS A 78 20.79 12.61 16.74
CA LYS A 78 21.60 11.90 15.72
C LYS A 78 22.15 10.58 16.27
N ALA A 79 22.66 10.56 17.49
CA ALA A 79 23.11 9.33 18.15
C ALA A 79 21.98 8.28 18.31
N SER A 80 20.73 8.73 18.55
CA SER A 80 19.57 7.84 18.57
C SER A 80 19.29 7.22 17.20
N ILE A 81 19.36 8.03 16.15
CA ILE A 81 19.16 7.59 14.76
C ILE A 81 20.22 6.55 14.39
N ASP A 82 21.50 6.82 14.69
CA ASP A 82 22.60 5.91 14.38
C ASP A 82 22.45 4.56 15.12
N TYR A 83 22.03 4.59 16.38
CA TYR A 83 21.74 3.37 17.14
C TYR A 83 20.65 2.51 16.50
N VAL A 84 19.49 3.12 16.17
CA VAL A 84 18.36 2.37 15.60
C VAL A 84 18.71 1.88 14.20
N LYS A 85 19.38 2.70 13.38
CA LYS A 85 19.85 2.31 12.06
C LYS A 85 20.74 1.08 12.14
N ALA A 86 21.73 1.07 13.05
CA ALA A 86 22.61 -0.08 13.22
C ALA A 86 21.86 -1.37 13.61
N LYS A 87 20.80 -1.27 14.42
CA LYS A 87 19.95 -2.43 14.76
C LYS A 87 19.15 -2.94 13.57
N LEU A 88 18.61 -2.04 12.76
CA LEU A 88 17.84 -2.38 11.57
C LEU A 88 18.75 -2.97 10.47
N ASP A 89 19.90 -2.37 10.23
CA ASP A 89 20.91 -2.89 9.29
C ASP A 89 21.34 -4.31 9.68
N ALA A 90 21.64 -4.54 10.97
CA ALA A 90 22.02 -5.85 11.48
C ALA A 90 20.90 -6.89 11.38
N ALA A 91 19.65 -6.45 11.35
CA ALA A 91 18.48 -7.30 11.13
C ALA A 91 18.15 -7.52 9.65
N GLY A 92 18.90 -6.90 8.72
CA GLY A 92 18.75 -7.09 7.28
C GLY A 92 17.80 -6.11 6.59
N PHE A 93 17.32 -5.07 7.27
CA PHE A 93 16.50 -4.05 6.63
C PHE A 93 17.34 -3.21 5.65
N THR A 94 16.70 -2.76 4.57
CA THR A 94 17.25 -1.70 3.74
C THR A 94 16.92 -0.36 4.39
N THR A 95 17.91 0.35 4.92
CA THR A 95 17.68 1.62 5.62
C THR A 95 18.10 2.83 4.80
N ALA A 96 17.34 3.92 4.93
CA ALA A 96 17.63 5.21 4.32
C ALA A 96 17.49 6.34 5.35
N LEU A 97 18.39 7.32 5.28
CA LEU A 97 18.28 8.56 6.03
C LEU A 97 17.74 9.66 5.13
N GLN A 98 16.55 10.16 5.46
CA GLN A 98 15.97 11.34 4.83
C GLN A 98 16.27 12.56 5.70
N THR A 99 17.15 13.43 5.21
CA THR A 99 17.50 14.68 5.90
C THR A 99 16.52 15.80 5.57
N PHE A 100 16.24 16.64 6.55
CA PHE A 100 15.48 17.88 6.36
C PHE A 100 16.03 19.01 7.24
N THR A 101 15.59 20.24 7.02
CA THR A 101 15.95 21.38 7.86
C THR A 101 14.70 21.95 8.50
N SER A 102 14.74 22.15 9.82
CA SER A 102 13.68 22.82 10.57
C SER A 102 14.30 23.73 11.63
N SER A 103 13.79 24.97 11.73
CA SER A 103 14.30 25.99 12.64
C SER A 103 15.83 26.19 12.57
N GLY A 104 16.40 26.11 11.36
CA GLY A 104 17.85 26.31 11.13
C GLY A 104 18.75 25.13 11.53
N ALA A 105 18.19 24.00 11.95
CA ALA A 105 18.95 22.79 12.28
C ALA A 105 18.55 21.59 11.39
N THR A 106 19.51 20.73 11.10
CA THR A 106 19.29 19.48 10.36
C THR A 106 18.59 18.43 11.22
N GLY A 107 17.49 17.87 10.71
CA GLY A 107 16.77 16.72 11.24
C GLY A 107 16.88 15.51 10.32
N TYR A 108 16.48 14.34 10.81
CA TYR A 108 16.66 13.06 10.13
C TYR A 108 15.44 12.17 10.35
N ASN A 109 14.80 11.71 9.28
CA ASN A 109 13.92 10.55 9.35
C ASN A 109 14.76 9.30 9.00
N LEU A 110 14.57 8.22 9.76
CA LEU A 110 15.13 6.91 9.45
C LEU A 110 14.00 6.05 8.87
N ILE A 111 14.18 5.63 7.62
CA ILE A 111 13.26 4.77 6.88
C ILE A 111 13.90 3.38 6.81
N ALA A 112 13.09 2.33 6.96
CA ALA A 112 13.53 0.95 6.91
C ALA A 112 12.50 0.07 6.21
N ASP A 113 12.93 -0.55 5.12
CA ASP A 113 12.13 -1.46 4.30
C ASP A 113 12.61 -2.90 4.49
N TRP A 114 11.66 -3.84 4.52
CA TRP A 114 11.89 -5.29 4.66
C TRP A 114 11.70 -6.01 3.33
#